data_AF-A0A380DMX9-F1
#
_entry.id   AF-A0A380DMX9-F1
#
_cell.length_a   1.000
_cell.length_b   1.000
_cell.length_c   1.000
_cell.angle_alpha   90.00
_cell.angle_beta   90.00
_cell.angle_gamma   90.00
#
_symmetry.space_group_name_H-M   'P 1'
#
loop_
_entity.id
_entity.type
_entity.pdbx_description
1 polymer ?
#
loop_
_entity_poly.entity_id
_entity_poly.type
_entity_poly.pdbx_seq_one_letter_code
_entity_poly.pdbx_strand_id
1 'polypeptide(L)'
;MTSGISRNQPKLREVHSEKVCEGKIVLIAPNKENNHLLTEASLFEKYKIISDNHPEYWSSLKNNILNIYEKAQFLSINDVHTSIKLIEMNQGYSFCLFI
;
A
#
# COMPACT_ATOMS: atom_id res chain seq x y z
N MET A 1 -3.80 -14.72 -30.74
CA MET A 1 -4.48 -14.72 -29.43
C MET A 1 -3.52 -14.07 -28.44
N THR A 2 -3.91 -12.97 -27.80
CA THR A 2 -3.06 -12.22 -26.86
C THR A 2 -3.52 -12.52 -25.44
N SER A 3 -2.61 -13.00 -24.59
CA SER A 3 -2.85 -13.18 -23.16
C SER A 3 -2.32 -11.98 -22.39
N GLY A 4 -3.03 -11.57 -21.34
CA GLY A 4 -2.64 -10.47 -20.46
C GLY A 4 -2.95 -10.77 -19.01
N ILE A 5 -2.19 -10.17 -18.10
CA ILE A 5 -2.41 -10.24 -16.66
C ILE A 5 -2.89 -8.87 -16.19
N SER A 6 -3.98 -8.85 -15.44
CA SER A 6 -4.59 -7.65 -14.86
C SER A 6 -4.89 -7.91 -13.39
N ARG A 7 -4.79 -6.87 -12.56
CA ARG A 7 -5.25 -6.91 -11.16
C ARG A 7 -6.78 -6.81 -11.05
N ASN A 8 -7.43 -6.35 -12.13
CA ASN A 8 -8.83 -5.98 -12.15
C ASN A 8 -9.63 -6.94 -13.00
N GLN A 9 -10.81 -7.29 -12.51
CA GLN A 9 -11.76 -8.08 -13.27
C GLN A 9 -12.19 -7.31 -14.52
N PRO A 10 -12.18 -7.93 -15.71
CA PRO A 10 -12.58 -7.24 -16.93
C PRO A 10 -14.06 -6.85 -16.84
N LYS A 11 -14.37 -5.61 -17.24
CA LYS A 11 -15.75 -5.12 -17.34
C LYS A 11 -16.46 -5.64 -18.60
N LEU A 12 -15.69 -6.06 -19.61
CA LEU A 12 -16.19 -6.54 -20.90
C LEU A 12 -16.46 -8.04 -20.82
N ARG A 13 -17.68 -8.45 -21.20
CA ARG A 13 -18.10 -9.87 -21.18
C ARG A 13 -17.39 -10.75 -22.20
N GLU A 14 -16.83 -10.14 -23.24
CA GLU A 14 -16.11 -10.82 -24.33
C GLU A 14 -14.68 -11.22 -23.95
N VAL A 15 -14.20 -10.78 -22.78
CA VAL A 15 -12.89 -11.16 -22.24
C VAL A 15 -13.06 -12.36 -21.33
N HIS A 16 -12.59 -13.52 -21.77
CA HIS A 16 -12.45 -14.67 -20.89
C HIS A 16 -11.33 -14.38 -19.87
N SER A 17 -11.62 -14.53 -18.58
CA SER A 17 -10.65 -14.33 -17.51
C SER A 17 -10.79 -15.41 -16.47
N GLU A 18 -9.66 -15.80 -15.90
CA GLU A 18 -9.57 -16.70 -14.76
C GLU A 18 -8.81 -16.01 -13.63
N LYS A 19 -9.15 -16.39 -12.39
CA LYS A 19 -8.47 -15.88 -11.22
C LYS A 19 -7.18 -16.66 -11.00
N VAL A 20 -6.04 -15.99 -11.13
CA VAL A 20 -4.72 -16.61 -10.97
C VAL A 20 -4.26 -16.61 -9.51
N CYS A 21 -4.48 -15.50 -8.79
CA CYS A 21 -4.05 -15.34 -7.39
C CYS A 21 -4.89 -14.26 -6.67
N GLU A 22 -4.82 -14.25 -5.33
CA GLU A 22 -5.29 -13.15 -4.49
C GLU A 22 -4.08 -12.46 -3.85
N GLY A 23 -3.95 -11.15 -4.06
CA GLY A 23 -2.95 -10.36 -3.35
C GLY A 23 -3.39 -10.04 -1.92
N LYS A 24 -2.43 -9.93 -1.01
CA LYS A 24 -2.63 -9.45 0.36
C LYS A 24 -2.07 -8.04 0.50
N ILE A 25 -2.78 -7.17 1.21
CA ILE A 25 -2.23 -5.87 1.60
C ILE A 25 -1.33 -6.09 2.81
N VAL A 26 -0.07 -5.67 2.71
CA VAL A 26 0.92 -5.78 3.79
C VAL A 26 1.47 -4.40 4.13
N LEU A 27 1.82 -4.21 5.39
CA LEU A 27 2.55 -3.03 5.84
C LEU A 27 4.04 -3.21 5.54
N ILE A 28 4.62 -2.25 4.84
CA ILE A 28 6.05 -2.18 4.54
C ILE A 28 6.61 -0.94 5.22
N ALA A 29 7.54 -1.14 6.14
CA ALA A 29 8.19 -0.08 6.91
C ALA A 29 9.72 -0.17 6.78
N PRO A 30 10.45 0.93 7.07
CA PRO A 30 11.90 0.94 6.97
C PRO A 30 12.53 -0.13 7.85
N ASN A 31 13.44 -0.95 7.32
CA ASN A 31 14.10 -2.03 8.07
C ASN A 31 15.25 -1.45 8.93
N LYS A 32 14.99 -1.14 10.21
CA LYS A 32 16.03 -0.77 11.18
C LYS A 32 16.27 -1.90 12.17
N GLU A 33 17.48 -1.95 12.72
CA GLU A 33 17.93 -2.96 13.68
C GLU A 33 17.01 -3.10 14.90
N ASN A 34 16.20 -2.08 15.23
CA ASN A 34 15.26 -2.06 16.37
C ASN A 34 13.78 -2.11 15.98
N ASN A 35 13.42 -2.55 14.76
CA ASN A 35 12.03 -2.58 14.32
C ASN A 35 11.10 -3.42 15.19
N HIS A 36 11.63 -4.44 15.86
CA HIS A 36 10.89 -5.28 16.82
C HIS A 36 10.39 -4.50 18.05
N LEU A 37 10.87 -3.27 18.27
CA LEU A 37 10.41 -2.37 19.33
C LEU A 37 9.34 -1.37 18.85
N LEU A 38 9.07 -1.29 17.54
CA LEU A 38 8.06 -0.37 17.01
C LEU A 38 6.67 -0.94 17.24
N THR A 39 5.88 -0.27 18.07
CA THR A 39 4.42 -0.50 18.13
C THR A 39 3.75 0.13 16.91
N GLU A 40 2.57 -0.36 16.54
CA GLU A 40 1.78 0.23 15.45
C GLU A 40 1.57 1.74 15.66
N ALA A 41 1.17 2.16 16.87
CA ALA A 41 1.01 3.58 17.20
C ALA A 41 2.30 4.40 16.99
N SER A 42 3.46 3.87 17.37
CA SER A 42 4.75 4.56 17.18
C SER A 42 5.09 4.79 15.70
N LEU A 43 4.61 3.94 14.81
CA LEU A 43 4.75 4.08 13.36
C LEU A 43 3.94 5.27 12.84
N PHE A 44 2.68 5.40 13.28
CA PHE A 44 1.80 6.52 12.91
C PHE A 44 2.30 7.88 13.44
N GLU A 45 2.95 7.91 14.60
CA GLU A 45 3.52 9.14 15.16
C GLU A 45 4.83 9.55 14.50
N LYS A 46 5.69 8.56 14.19
CA LYS A 46 7.06 8.81 13.71
C LYS A 46 7.15 9.08 12.22
N TYR A 47 6.30 8.45 11.43
CA TYR A 47 6.45 8.40 9.98
C TYR A 47 5.17 8.85 9.27
N LYS A 48 5.36 9.44 8.09
CA LYS A 48 4.26 9.65 7.15
C LYS A 48 3.89 8.33 6.46
N ILE A 49 2.61 8.14 6.22
CA ILE A 49 2.06 7.05 5.42
C ILE A 49 2.17 7.45 3.95
N ILE A 50 3.01 6.74 3.21
CA ILE A 50 3.10 6.87 1.75
C ILE A 50 1.88 6.17 1.16
N SER A 51 1.08 6.90 0.39
CA SER A 51 -0.25 6.50 -0.06
C SER A 51 -0.48 6.74 -1.54
N ASP A 52 -1.57 6.20 -2.08
CA ASP A 52 -2.02 6.35 -3.48
C ASP A 52 -1.14 5.67 -4.54
N ASN A 53 -0.15 4.88 -4.12
CA ASN A 53 0.67 4.03 -5.00
C ASN A 53 -0.13 2.92 -5.70
N HIS A 54 -1.35 2.64 -5.23
CA HIS A 54 -2.35 1.81 -5.90
C HIS A 54 -3.79 2.29 -5.60
N PRO A 55 -4.43 3.07 -6.49
CA PRO A 55 -5.58 3.91 -6.15
C PRO A 55 -6.79 3.19 -5.56
N GLU A 56 -7.00 1.91 -5.90
CA GLU A 56 -8.26 1.21 -5.65
C GLU A 56 -8.65 1.08 -4.17
N TYR A 57 -7.70 0.82 -3.27
CA TYR A 57 -8.00 0.60 -1.85
C TYR A 57 -7.72 1.83 -0.97
N TRP A 58 -6.96 2.81 -1.45
CA TRP A 58 -6.47 3.91 -0.60
C TRP A 58 -7.57 4.84 -0.11
N SER A 59 -8.63 5.07 -0.88
CA SER A 59 -9.73 5.94 -0.45
C SER A 59 -10.40 5.40 0.82
N SER A 60 -10.76 4.11 0.83
CA SER A 60 -11.34 3.47 2.02
C SER A 60 -10.32 3.34 3.15
N LEU A 61 -9.08 2.95 2.83
CA LEU A 61 -8.03 2.74 3.83
C LEU A 61 -7.66 4.02 4.57
N LYS A 62 -7.55 5.17 3.88
CA LYS A 62 -7.28 6.47 4.50
C LYS A 62 -8.34 6.82 5.54
N ASN A 63 -9.62 6.63 5.20
CA ASN A 63 -10.73 6.90 6.13
C ASN A 63 -10.65 6.00 7.36
N ASN A 64 -10.39 4.70 7.17
CA ASN A 64 -10.26 3.76 8.28
C ASN A 64 -9.09 4.11 9.20
N ILE A 65 -7.94 4.50 8.63
CA ILE A 65 -6.77 4.93 9.39
C ILE A 65 -7.10 6.19 10.19
N LEU A 66 -7.68 7.21 9.58
CA LEU A 66 -7.99 8.49 10.24
C LEU A 66 -9.03 8.32 11.36
N ASN A 67 -9.95 7.36 11.25
CA ASN A 67 -10.91 7.04 12.31
C ASN A 67 -10.25 6.45 13.57
N ILE A 68 -9.08 5.84 13.45
CA ILE A 68 -8.35 5.20 14.56
C ILE A 68 -7.21 6.12 15.04
N TYR A 69 -6.50 6.72 14.09
CA TYR A 69 -5.33 7.57 14.29
C TYR A 69 -5.55 8.93 13.61
N GLU A 70 -6.33 9.80 14.28
CA GLU A 70 -6.75 11.11 13.74
C GLU A 70 -5.58 12.00 13.29
N LYS A 71 -4.41 11.84 13.92
CA LYS A 71 -3.19 12.63 13.63
C LYS A 71 -2.29 12.02 12.56
N ALA A 72 -2.70 10.89 11.95
CA ALA A 72 -1.92 10.23 10.91
C ALA A 72 -1.64 11.18 9.73
N GLN A 73 -0.38 11.23 9.31
CA GLN A 73 0.03 12.08 8.19
C GLN A 73 0.24 11.25 6.93
N PHE A 74 -0.24 11.75 5.80
CA PHE A 74 -0.12 11.08 4.50
C PHE A 74 0.81 11.84 3.56
N LEU A 75 1.57 11.09 2.76
CA LEU A 75 2.31 11.57 1.61
C LEU A 75 1.76 10.84 0.38
N SER A 76 1.11 11.56 -0.53
CA SER A 76 0.54 10.99 -1.76
C SER A 76 1.64 10.78 -2.80
N ILE A 77 1.83 9.52 -3.24
CA ILE A 77 2.82 9.10 -4.23
C ILE A 77 2.18 8.05 -5.15
N ASN A 78 2.01 8.40 -6.42
CA ASN A 78 1.26 7.54 -7.36
C ASN A 78 2.13 6.45 -8.02
N ASP A 79 3.42 6.37 -7.66
CA ASP A 79 4.38 5.40 -8.18
C ASP A 79 4.91 4.49 -7.07
N VAL A 80 4.77 3.18 -7.27
CA VAL A 80 5.19 2.18 -6.29
C VAL A 80 6.70 2.16 -6.10
N HIS A 81 7.50 2.41 -7.15
CA HIS A 81 8.96 2.39 -7.05
C HIS A 81 9.48 3.56 -6.23
N THR A 82 8.92 4.75 -6.44
CA THR A 82 9.21 5.95 -5.64
C THR A 82 8.82 5.72 -4.18
N SER A 83 7.67 5.08 -3.94
CA SER A 83 7.23 4.71 -2.59
C SER A 83 8.25 3.79 -1.90
N ILE A 84 8.72 2.75 -2.57
CA ILE A 84 9.73 1.81 -2.02
C ILE A 84 11.03 2.55 -1.68
N LYS A 85 11.55 3.38 -2.58
CA LYS A 85 12.77 4.16 -2.34
C LYS A 85 12.65 5.09 -1.13
N LEU A 86 11.50 5.75 -0.95
CA LEU A 86 11.24 6.60 0.22
C LEU A 86 11.24 5.79 1.52
N ILE A 87 10.70 4.57 1.50
CA ILE A 87 10.73 3.67 2.67
C ILE A 87 12.18 3.26 2.99
N GLU A 88 12.96 2.87 1.98
CA GLU A 88 14.39 2.54 2.13
C GLU A 88 15.19 3.74 2.70
N MET A 89 14.85 4.96 2.28
CA MET A 89 15.42 6.22 2.78
C MET A 89 14.85 6.66 4.14
N ASN A 90 14.06 5.82 4.81
CA ASN A 90 13.43 6.11 6.11
C ASN A 90 12.50 7.34 6.10
N GLN A 91 11.87 7.66 4.97
CA GLN A 91 10.98 8.82 4.82
C GLN A 91 9.50 8.51 5.10
N GLY A 92 9.16 7.23 5.27
CA GLY A 92 7.79 6.80 5.54
C GLY A 92 7.63 5.29 5.56
N TYR A 93 6.38 4.85 5.67
CA TYR A 93 5.96 3.46 5.48
C TYR A 93 4.71 3.42 4.59
N SER A 94 4.34 2.26 4.05
CA SER A 94 3.19 2.15 3.16
C SER A 94 2.44 0.83 3.33
N PHE A 95 1.20 0.79 2.86
CA PHE A 95 0.42 -0.41 2.67
C PHE A 95 0.46 -0.79 1.18
N CYS A 96 1.11 -1.91 0.87
CA CYS A 96 1.35 -2.35 -0.50
C CYS A 96 0.69 -3.70 -0.76
N LEU A 97 0.23 -3.89 -2.00
CA LEU A 97 -0.22 -5.19 -2.48
C LEU A 97 0.97 -6.13 -2.67
N PHE A 98 0.97 -7.25 -1.95
CA PHE A 98 1.90 -8.37 -2.10
C PHE A 98 1.17 -9.52 -2.76
N ILE A 99 1.72 -10.01 -3.88
CA ILE A 99 1.16 -11.09 -4.69
C ILE A 99 2.22 -12.18 -4.83
#